data_AF-A0A357MN15-F1
#
_entry.id   AF-A0A357MN15-F1
#
_cell.length_a   1.000
_cell.length_b   1.000
_cell.length_c   1.000
_cell.angle_alpha   90.00
_cell.angle_beta   90.00
_cell.angle_gamma   90.00
#
_symmetry.space_group_name_H-M   'P 1'
#
loop_
_entity.id
_entity.type
_entity.pdbx_description
1 polymer ?
#
loop_
_entity_poly.entity_id
_entity_poly.type
_entity_poly.pdbx_seq_one_letter_code
_entity_poly.pdbx_strand_id
1 'polypeptide(L)'
;DDIGLGGAGEDTVFMLQGESTDPARVTDYTAAEDALIYVYEGAEEPEIEITDNGDGTYDILADGAVLAVVRSDATLTADMITLYSTGSDAADSAA
;
A
#
# COMPACT_ATOMS: atom_id res chain seq x y z
N ASP A 1 15.24 3.59 -2.58
CA ASP A 1 14.61 4.86 -2.18
C ASP A 1 13.61 5.32 -3.22
N ASP A 2 12.42 4.71 -3.24
CA ASP A 2 11.25 5.28 -3.93
C ASP A 2 10.47 6.13 -2.91
N ILE A 3 10.49 7.45 -3.09
CA ILE A 3 9.79 8.41 -2.21
C ILE A 3 8.48 8.79 -2.91
N GLY A 4 7.34 8.41 -2.31
CA GLY A 4 6.03 8.90 -2.72
C GLY A 4 5.77 10.26 -2.09
N LEU A 5 5.82 11.31 -2.89
CA LEU A 5 5.40 12.67 -2.52
C LEU A 5 4.11 12.97 -3.30
N GLY A 6 2.97 13.01 -2.61
CA GLY A 6 1.70 13.39 -3.22
C GLY A 6 1.61 14.91 -3.44
N GLY A 7 1.99 15.69 -2.42
CA GLY A 7 1.80 17.14 -2.46
C GLY A 7 0.40 17.50 -1.95
N ALA A 8 -0.23 18.53 -2.53
CA ALA A 8 -1.56 18.96 -2.12
C ALA A 8 -2.59 18.52 -3.17
N GLY A 9 -3.65 17.82 -2.76
CA GLY A 9 -4.68 17.30 -3.65
C GLY A 9 -5.08 15.88 -3.25
N GLU A 10 -5.92 15.24 -4.07
CA GLU A 10 -6.22 13.81 -3.94
C GLU A 10 -5.11 13.02 -4.66
N ASP A 11 -4.27 12.31 -3.92
CA ASP A 11 -3.20 11.49 -4.50
C ASP A 11 -3.48 9.98 -4.37
N THR A 12 -3.04 9.22 -5.36
CA THR A 12 -3.10 7.75 -5.34
C THR A 12 -1.70 7.19 -5.22
N VAL A 13 -1.43 6.51 -4.11
CA VAL A 13 -0.15 5.84 -3.87
C VAL A 13 -0.28 4.36 -4.19
N PHE A 14 0.51 3.90 -5.15
CA PHE A 14 0.63 2.48 -5.50
C PHE A 14 1.78 1.85 -4.73
N MET A 15 1.44 0.97 -3.80
CA MET A 15 2.39 0.05 -3.18
C MET A 15 2.46 -1.19 -4.07
N LEU A 16 3.63 -1.47 -4.63
CA LEU A 16 3.83 -2.64 -5.49
C LEU A 16 4.50 -3.75 -4.69
N GLN A 17 4.03 -4.99 -4.87
CA GLN A 17 4.76 -6.15 -4.41
C GLN A 17 6.14 -6.19 -5.08
N GLY A 18 7.21 -6.07 -4.30
CA GLY A 18 8.58 -6.06 -4.80
C GLY A 18 9.53 -6.77 -3.85
N GLU A 19 10.57 -7.42 -4.39
CA GLU A 19 11.63 -8.10 -3.62
C GLU A 19 12.64 -7.13 -2.99
N SER A 20 12.30 -5.84 -2.90
CA SER A 20 13.18 -4.83 -2.32
C SER A 20 13.09 -4.87 -0.81
N THR A 21 14.24 -4.97 -0.15
CA THR A 21 14.40 -4.82 1.30
C THR A 21 14.20 -3.38 1.79
N ASP A 22 13.76 -2.48 0.91
CA ASP A 22 13.60 -1.05 1.17
C ASP A 22 12.11 -0.70 1.03
N PRO A 23 11.41 -0.44 2.14
CA PRO A 23 10.00 -0.13 2.12
C PRO A 23 9.74 1.24 1.48
N ALA A 24 8.63 1.36 0.75
CA ALA A 24 8.19 2.63 0.20
C ALA A 24 7.94 3.65 1.33
N ARG A 25 8.21 4.92 1.08
CA ARG A 25 7.96 5.98 2.08
C ARG A 25 6.92 6.96 1.56
N VAL A 26 5.83 7.11 2.30
CA VAL A 26 4.77 8.10 2.07
C VAL A 26 4.83 9.10 3.20
N THR A 27 5.07 10.38 2.91
CA THR A 27 5.43 11.36 3.95
C THR A 27 4.30 12.29 4.38
N ASP A 28 3.19 12.30 3.64
CA ASP A 28 2.13 13.31 3.73
C ASP A 28 0.72 12.73 3.48
N TYR A 29 0.50 11.44 3.80
CA TYR A 29 -0.80 10.81 3.58
C TYR A 29 -1.90 11.46 4.41
N THR A 30 -3.00 11.82 3.75
CA THR A 30 -4.20 12.39 4.35
C THR A 30 -5.41 11.51 4.02
N ALA A 31 -5.97 10.80 5.00
CA ALA A 31 -7.03 9.81 4.77
C ALA A 31 -8.32 10.35 4.11
N ALA A 32 -8.54 11.67 4.16
CA ALA A 32 -9.67 12.33 3.53
C ALA A 32 -9.42 12.73 2.05
N GLU A 33 -8.17 12.73 1.62
CA GLU A 33 -7.75 13.20 0.30
C GLU A 33 -7.10 12.06 -0.51
N ASP A 34 -6.34 11.18 0.15
CA ASP A 34 -5.47 10.21 -0.48
C ASP A 34 -5.99 8.78 -0.41
N ALA A 35 -5.64 8.00 -1.42
CA ALA A 35 -5.91 6.57 -1.50
C ALA A 35 -4.63 5.73 -1.48
N LEU A 36 -4.61 4.69 -0.64
CA LEU A 36 -3.58 3.65 -0.64
C LEU A 36 -4.07 2.45 -1.42
N ILE A 37 -3.31 2.04 -2.43
CA ILE A 37 -3.60 0.85 -3.23
C ILE A 37 -2.41 -0.10 -3.13
N TYR A 38 -2.64 -1.32 -2.65
CA TYR A 38 -1.66 -2.39 -2.74
C TYR A 38 -1.96 -3.28 -3.94
N VAL A 39 -0.98 -3.38 -4.83
CA VAL A 39 -1.04 -4.20 -6.03
C VAL A 39 -0.25 -5.49 -5.77
N TYR A 40 -0.95 -6.62 -5.74
CA TYR A 40 -0.37 -7.93 -5.44
C TYR A 40 -0.50 -8.88 -6.64
N GLU A 41 0.46 -9.79 -6.76
CA GLU A 41 0.42 -10.88 -7.74
C GLU A 41 -0.19 -12.14 -7.13
N GLY A 42 -1.05 -12.82 -7.88
CA GLY A 42 -1.66 -14.08 -7.48
C GLY A 42 -3.16 -14.01 -7.21
N ALA A 43 -3.75 -15.16 -6.94
CA ALA A 43 -5.19 -15.32 -6.74
C ALA A 43 -5.61 -15.30 -5.27
N GLU A 44 -4.65 -15.39 -4.34
CA GLU A 44 -4.90 -15.34 -2.90
C GLU A 44 -4.71 -13.92 -2.42
N GLU A 45 -5.70 -13.40 -1.69
CA GLU A 45 -5.66 -12.06 -1.12
C GLU A 45 -4.66 -12.02 0.04
N PRO A 46 -3.71 -11.07 0.06
CA PRO A 46 -2.69 -10.98 1.09
C PRO A 46 -3.27 -10.52 2.43
N GLU A 47 -2.72 -10.99 3.53
CA GLU A 47 -3.06 -10.49 4.86
C GLU A 47 -2.37 -9.14 5.10
N ILE A 48 -3.17 -8.08 5.26
CA ILE A 48 -2.66 -6.74 5.54
C ILE A 48 -2.62 -6.48 7.04
N GLU A 49 -1.43 -6.14 7.53
CA GLU A 49 -1.21 -5.71 8.90
C GLU A 49 -0.70 -4.26 8.91
N ILE A 50 -1.21 -3.47 9.86
CA ILE A 50 -0.73 -2.10 10.08
C ILE A 50 -0.29 -1.96 11.52
N THR A 51 0.94 -1.48 11.69
CA THR A 51 1.52 -1.19 13.01
C THR A 51 1.71 0.30 13.18
N ASP A 52 1.08 0.89 14.21
CA ASP A 52 1.32 2.27 14.61
C ASP A 52 2.64 2.37 15.40
N ASN A 53 3.58 3.18 14.92
CA ASN A 53 4.90 3.37 15.56
C ASN A 53 4.88 4.39 16.70
N GLY A 54 3.77 5.10 16.91
CA GLY A 54 3.59 6.09 17.98
C GLY A 54 4.27 7.45 17.72
N ASP A 55 4.83 7.66 16.53
CA ASP A 55 5.49 8.92 16.11
C ASP A 55 4.79 9.59 14.90
N GLY A 56 3.58 9.13 14.60
CA GLY A 56 2.78 9.54 13.43
C GLY A 56 3.15 8.80 12.15
N THR A 57 3.96 7.72 12.25
CA THR A 57 4.20 6.78 11.15
C THR A 57 3.54 5.43 11.41
N TYR A 58 3.19 4.77 10.31
CA TYR A 58 2.56 3.46 10.27
C TYR A 58 3.36 2.53 9.36
N ASP A 59 3.72 1.35 9.86
CA ASP A 59 4.29 0.29 9.03
C ASP A 59 3.14 -0.53 8.44
N ILE A 60 3.10 -0.63 7.11
CA ILE A 60 2.16 -1.46 6.36
C ILE A 60 2.89 -2.74 5.96
N LEU A 61 2.32 -3.88 6.31
CA LEU A 61 2.83 -5.20 5.97
C LEU A 61 1.81 -5.96 5.14
N ALA A 62 2.30 -6.79 4.21
CA ALA A 62 1.52 -7.83 3.55
C ALA A 62 2.20 -9.18 3.79
N ASP A 63 1.44 -10.15 4.32
CA ASP A 63 1.93 -11.49 4.65
C ASP A 63 3.21 -11.47 5.51
N GLY A 64 3.31 -10.51 6.43
CA GLY A 64 4.45 -10.31 7.32
C GLY A 64 5.67 -9.61 6.70
N ALA A 65 5.61 -9.18 5.43
CA ALA A 65 6.65 -8.39 4.78
C ALA A 65 6.29 -6.89 4.78
N VAL A 66 7.22 -6.03 5.22
CA VAL A 66 7.01 -4.57 5.23
C VAL A 66 6.99 -4.03 3.81
N LEU A 67 5.87 -3.41 3.43
CA LEU A 67 5.65 -2.79 2.12
C LEU A 67 6.02 -1.31 2.14
N ALA A 68 5.51 -0.59 3.15
CA ALA A 68 5.61 0.85 3.20
C ALA A 68 5.62 1.36 4.64
N VAL A 69 6.26 2.51 4.82
CA VAL A 69 6.15 3.35 6.02
C VAL A 69 5.40 4.61 5.62
N VAL A 70 4.23 4.81 6.22
CA VAL A 70 3.32 5.90 5.90
C VAL A 70 3.24 6.86 7.07
N ARG A 71 3.57 8.13 6.84
CA ARG A 71 3.27 9.21 7.78
C ARG A 71 1.86 9.72 7.51
N SER A 72 1.03 9.71 8.55
CA SER A 72 -0.38 10.09 8.50
C SER A 72 -0.72 10.97 9.70
N ASP A 73 -1.68 11.88 9.52
CA ASP A 73 -2.25 12.70 10.61
C ASP A 73 -3.44 12.03 11.31
N ALA A 74 -3.94 10.93 10.76
CA ALA A 74 -5.03 10.11 11.27
C ALA A 74 -4.59 8.65 11.48
N THR A 75 -5.35 7.91 12.30
CA THR A 75 -5.17 6.48 12.48
C THR A 75 -5.37 5.74 11.17
N LEU A 76 -4.34 5.02 10.73
CA LEU A 76 -4.39 4.15 9.56
C LEU A 76 -4.90 2.76 9.95
N THR A 77 -5.85 2.21 9.19
CA THR A 77 -6.38 0.84 9.39
C THR A 77 -6.41 0.06 8.08
N ALA A 78 -6.42 -1.27 8.15
CA ALA A 78 -6.21 -2.12 6.96
C ALA A 78 -7.33 -1.96 5.93
N ASP A 79 -8.54 -1.63 6.38
CA ASP A 79 -9.70 -1.29 5.56
C ASP A 79 -9.53 -0.01 4.72
N MET A 80 -8.52 0.82 5.01
CA MET A 80 -8.18 1.99 4.18
C MET A 80 -7.33 1.62 2.95
N ILE A 81 -6.80 0.40 2.90
CA ILE A 81 -5.96 -0.07 1.80
C ILE A 81 -6.81 -0.85 0.81
N THR A 82 -6.87 -0.37 -0.42
CA THR A 82 -7.54 -1.10 -1.51
C THR A 82 -6.59 -2.16 -2.07
N LEU A 83 -7.05 -3.40 -2.11
CA LEU A 83 -6.30 -4.51 -2.67
C LEU A 83 -6.64 -4.71 -4.15
N TYR A 84 -5.62 -4.74 -5.00
CA TYR A 84 -5.76 -4.98 -6.43
C TYR A 84 -4.87 -6.14 -6.86
N SER A 85 -5.50 -7.25 -7.27
CA SER A 85 -4.79 -8.38 -7.87
C SER A 85 -4.45 -8.07 -9.32
N THR A 86 -3.19 -8.23 -9.72
CA THR A 86 -2.79 -8.28 -11.13
C THR A 86 -3.00 -9.65 -11.76
N GLY A 87 -3.63 -10.57 -11.00
CA GLY A 87 -3.79 -11.99 -11.29
C GLY A 87 -3.72 -12.31 -12.77
N SER A 88 -2.64 -12.99 -13.17
CA SER A 88 -2.38 -13.59 -14.49
C SER A 88 -3.52 -13.39 -15.48
N ASP A 89 -3.41 -12.36 -16.33
CA ASP A 89 -4.19 -12.24 -17.57
C ASP A 89 -3.79 -13.38 -18.53
N ALA A 90 -4.15 -14.60 -18.18
CA ALA A 90 -3.96 -15.81 -18.97
C ALA A 90 -5.13 -16.78 -18.79
N ALA A 91 -6.36 -16.28 -18.68
CA ALA A 91 -7.56 -17.12 -18.81
C ALA A 91 -8.85 -16.35 -19.17
N ASP A 92 -8.86 -15.49 -20.21
CA ASP A 92 -10.03 -15.45 -21.12
C ASP A 92 -9.71 -14.80 -22.48
N SER A 93 -9.04 -15.57 -23.34
CA SER A 93 -9.29 -15.48 -24.79
C SER A 93 -9.21 -16.89 -25.38
N ALA A 94 -10.17 -17.72 -24.96
CA ALA A 94 -10.43 -19.01 -25.59
C ALA A 94 -11.94 -19.18 -25.82
N ALA A 95 -12.43 -18.66 -26.94
CA ALA A 95 -13.49 -19.25 -27.75
C ALA A 95 -13.53 -18.62 -29.16
#